data_AF-A0A521PZC3-F1
#
_entry.id   AF-A0A521PZC3-F1
#
_cell.length_a   1.000
_cell.length_b   1.000
_cell.length_c   1.000
_cell.angle_alpha   90.00
_cell.angle_beta   90.00
_cell.angle_gamma   90.00
#
_symmetry.space_group_name_H-M   'P 1'
#
loop_
_entity.id
_entity.type
_entity.pdbx_description
1 polymer ?
#
loop_
_entity_poly.entity_id
_entity_poly.type
_entity_poly.pdbx_seq_one_letter_code
_entity_poly.pdbx_strand_id
1 'polypeptide(L)'
;MPPVKQRKHKPAKHVEEKFGYALKETFLRFFGDLKFFKGQPPYFVLPHLLMTPFGGTLLYDPRSYQIKGGDMRKAMADIQPGDILVRGFDNYVDGCFIPGFFSHVGLYLGKVDADTIRQHWDTTFSDSTVSEGDYAPLAEVLEKAVCGEQMVIHSMKDGIFMEDLLNFCRCDYMVAIRFPLSVTRSSFVAQPYSESNIIRKTFTGEEHKIAERLKNGTAVPFAETFPVIFKLALSQLGKAYDFGLDFSSFKKMSCTEFVYYCTKSLEWCSGIHPVVESVVGIKAPGISPDSFVGSPKLDVSFASQSVWANDVVPKIKGRYPGPYGNFSK
;
A
#
# COMPACT_ATOMS: atom_id res chain seq x y z
N MET A 1 -9.65 -63.31 16.72
CA MET A 1 -9.57 -61.97 16.08
C MET A 1 -9.87 -60.93 17.15
N PRO A 2 -8.95 -60.01 17.46
CA PRO A 2 -9.21 -58.97 18.46
C PRO A 2 -10.05 -57.82 17.86
N PRO A 3 -10.81 -57.07 18.68
CA PRO A 3 -11.74 -56.07 18.17
C PRO A 3 -11.01 -54.79 17.72
N VAL A 4 -11.44 -54.28 16.57
CA VAL A 4 -10.98 -53.04 15.93
C VAL A 4 -11.38 -51.83 16.78
N LYS A 5 -10.39 -51.09 17.30
CA LYS A 5 -10.61 -49.81 17.98
C LYS A 5 -11.02 -48.74 16.96
N GLN A 6 -12.26 -48.26 17.04
CA GLN A 6 -12.71 -47.07 16.31
C GLN A 6 -11.90 -45.84 16.77
N ARG A 7 -11.18 -45.20 15.83
CA ARG A 7 -10.54 -43.90 16.05
C ARG A 7 -11.61 -42.82 16.11
N LYS A 8 -11.76 -42.18 17.28
CA LYS A 8 -12.57 -40.97 17.46
C LYS A 8 -11.98 -39.84 16.59
N HIS A 9 -12.76 -39.34 15.64
CA HIS A 9 -12.47 -38.09 14.94
C HIS A 9 -12.48 -36.95 15.95
N LYS A 10 -11.37 -36.22 16.11
CA LYS A 10 -11.34 -34.93 16.81
C LYS A 10 -11.65 -33.84 15.78
N PRO A 11 -12.75 -33.07 15.91
CA PRO A 11 -12.94 -31.83 15.16
C PRO A 11 -12.52 -30.66 16.05
N ALA A 12 -11.26 -30.22 15.95
CA ALA A 12 -10.79 -29.06 16.72
C ALA A 12 -9.55 -28.42 16.05
N LYS A 13 -9.70 -27.95 14.81
CA LYS A 13 -8.73 -27.04 14.17
C LYS A 13 -9.39 -25.86 13.46
N HIS A 14 -10.61 -26.03 12.95
CA HIS A 14 -11.31 -24.97 12.22
C HIS A 14 -11.94 -23.85 13.07
N VAL A 15 -12.11 -24.06 14.39
CA VAL A 15 -12.77 -23.07 15.26
C VAL A 15 -11.75 -22.10 15.88
N GLU A 16 -10.54 -22.58 16.21
CA GLU A 16 -9.46 -21.74 16.75
C GLU A 16 -8.88 -20.76 15.71
N GLU A 17 -8.73 -21.17 14.45
CA GLU A 17 -8.25 -20.30 13.36
C GLU A 17 -9.21 -19.13 13.10
N LYS A 18 -10.53 -19.36 13.11
CA LYS A 18 -11.54 -18.31 12.90
C LYS A 18 -11.62 -17.33 14.06
N PHE A 19 -11.43 -17.81 15.30
CA PHE A 19 -11.47 -16.96 16.49
C PHE A 19 -10.24 -16.02 16.57
N GLY A 20 -9.06 -16.53 16.22
CA GLY A 20 -7.85 -15.71 16.08
C GLY A 20 -7.98 -14.64 14.99
N TYR A 21 -8.56 -15.00 13.84
CA TYR A 21 -8.82 -14.07 12.74
C TYR A 21 -9.83 -12.97 13.12
N ALA A 22 -10.93 -13.32 13.78
CA ALA A 22 -11.96 -12.35 14.19
C ALA A 22 -11.46 -11.38 15.27
N LEU A 23 -10.65 -11.85 16.22
CA LEU A 23 -9.97 -11.00 17.20
C LEU A 23 -8.94 -10.08 16.54
N LYS A 24 -8.20 -10.58 15.54
CA LYS A 24 -7.23 -9.80 14.76
C LYS A 24 -7.91 -8.71 13.91
N GLU A 25 -9.03 -9.02 13.25
CA GLU A 25 -9.84 -8.04 12.50
C GLU A 25 -10.46 -6.99 13.44
N THR A 26 -11.00 -7.39 14.59
CA THR A 26 -11.60 -6.46 15.56
C THR A 26 -10.54 -5.57 16.21
N PHE A 27 -9.35 -6.12 16.48
CA PHE A 27 -8.21 -5.38 17.01
C PHE A 27 -7.65 -4.38 16.00
N LEU A 28 -7.42 -4.78 14.74
CA LEU A 28 -6.89 -3.91 13.68
C LEU A 28 -7.84 -2.77 13.29
N ARG A 29 -9.17 -2.94 13.42
CA ARG A 29 -10.16 -1.88 13.19
C ARG A 29 -10.02 -0.69 14.15
N PHE A 30 -9.39 -0.86 15.32
CA PHE A 30 -9.37 0.16 16.39
C PHE A 30 -8.15 1.10 16.36
N PHE A 31 -7.05 0.76 15.69
CA PHE A 31 -5.75 1.45 15.89
C PHE A 31 -5.35 2.50 14.87
N GLY A 32 -6.03 2.56 13.71
CA GLY A 32 -5.69 3.48 12.60
C GLY A 32 -5.66 4.98 12.92
N ASP A 33 -6.32 5.37 14.01
CA ASP A 33 -6.58 6.78 14.33
C ASP A 33 -5.99 7.18 15.70
N LEU A 34 -5.16 6.33 16.31
CA LEU A 34 -4.73 6.43 17.70
C LEU A 34 -3.25 6.85 17.80
N LYS A 35 -2.95 8.01 18.42
CA LYS A 35 -1.57 8.46 18.71
C LYS A 35 -1.27 8.31 20.21
N PHE A 36 -0.12 7.72 20.54
CA PHE A 36 0.33 7.51 21.91
C PHE A 36 1.41 8.53 22.30
N PHE A 37 1.16 9.31 23.34
CA PHE A 37 2.17 10.22 23.91
C PHE A 37 2.71 9.66 25.22
N LYS A 38 4.02 9.38 25.27
CA LYS A 38 4.72 8.94 26.48
C LYS A 38 5.12 10.15 27.33
N GLY A 39 4.53 10.30 28.52
CA GLY A 39 5.11 11.11 29.60
C GLY A 39 4.83 12.62 29.61
N GLN A 40 3.76 13.11 29.00
CA GLN A 40 3.30 14.49 29.25
C GLN A 40 1.80 14.53 29.59
N PRO A 41 1.41 15.01 30.79
CA PRO A 41 0.03 15.37 31.06
C PRO A 41 -0.30 16.65 30.25
N PRO A 42 -1.40 16.68 29.47
CA PRO A 42 -1.77 17.91 28.79
C PRO A 42 -2.28 18.92 29.81
N TYR A 43 -1.66 20.10 29.88
CA TYR A 43 -2.15 21.26 30.63
C TYR A 43 -3.41 21.90 30.01
N PHE A 44 -4.04 21.26 29.03
CA PHE A 44 -5.28 21.75 28.41
C PHE A 44 -6.27 20.59 28.23
N VAL A 45 -7.42 20.76 28.88
CA VAL A 45 -8.55 19.82 28.88
C VAL A 45 -9.21 19.85 27.50
N LEU A 46 -8.91 18.87 26.64
CA LEU A 46 -9.63 18.63 25.40
C LEU A 46 -10.54 17.40 25.57
N PRO A 47 -11.78 17.42 25.04
CA PRO A 47 -12.85 16.46 25.39
C PRO A 47 -12.72 15.05 24.79
N HIS A 48 -11.60 14.72 24.12
CA HIS A 48 -11.39 13.42 23.45
C HIS A 48 -10.17 12.63 24.00
N LEU A 49 -9.86 12.78 25.28
CA LEU A 49 -8.69 12.16 25.90
C LEU A 49 -9.05 10.86 26.65
N LEU A 50 -8.45 9.73 26.28
CA LEU A 50 -8.47 8.52 27.10
C LEU A 50 -7.14 8.41 27.85
N MET A 51 -7.16 8.49 29.18
CA MET A 51 -5.96 8.25 30.00
C MET A 51 -5.71 6.74 30.10
N THR A 52 -4.50 6.30 29.77
CA THR A 52 -4.11 4.89 29.94
C THR A 52 -3.58 4.63 31.36
N PRO A 53 -3.78 3.43 31.93
CA PRO A 53 -3.34 3.10 33.29
C PRO A 53 -1.81 3.10 33.50
N PHE A 54 -1.02 3.37 32.45
CA PHE A 54 0.46 3.42 32.49
C PHE A 54 1.03 4.84 32.26
N GLY A 55 0.23 5.89 32.43
CA GLY A 55 0.71 7.28 32.39
C GLY A 55 0.96 7.84 30.98
N GLY A 56 0.36 7.22 29.96
CA GLY A 56 0.34 7.71 28.58
C GLY A 56 -1.00 8.33 28.21
N THR A 57 -0.95 9.36 27.37
CA THR A 57 -2.13 10.05 26.84
C THR A 57 -2.42 9.55 25.43
N LEU A 58 -3.65 9.09 25.21
CA LEU A 58 -4.14 8.62 23.92
C LEU A 58 -4.88 9.76 23.22
N LEU A 59 -4.42 10.19 22.05
CA LEU A 59 -5.04 11.27 21.28
C LEU A 59 -5.59 10.71 19.97
N TYR A 60 -6.89 10.87 19.78
CA TYR A 60 -7.60 10.57 18.53
C TYR A 60 -7.51 11.79 17.60
N ASP A 61 -7.12 11.57 16.33
CA ASP A 61 -6.97 12.62 15.29
C ASP A 61 -6.10 13.84 15.69
N PRO A 62 -4.80 13.64 16.00
CA PRO A 62 -3.89 14.74 16.28
C PRO A 62 -3.63 15.57 15.01
N ARG A 63 -4.21 16.76 14.96
CA ARG A 63 -4.02 17.75 13.86
C ARG A 63 -2.61 18.36 13.75
N SER A 64 -1.62 17.81 14.46
CA SER A 64 -0.24 18.29 14.48
C SER A 64 0.67 17.44 13.58
N TYR A 65 0.59 17.69 12.28
CA TYR A 65 1.46 17.06 11.26
C TYR A 65 2.75 17.84 11.03
N GLN A 66 3.87 17.17 10.80
CA GLN A 66 5.12 17.84 10.44
C GLN A 66 5.10 18.44 9.03
N ILE A 67 4.39 17.83 8.06
CA ILE A 67 4.20 18.45 6.74
C ILE A 67 3.40 19.74 6.88
N LYS A 68 4.00 20.85 6.42
CA LYS A 68 3.38 22.19 6.45
C LYS A 68 3.06 22.70 5.05
N GLY A 69 2.41 23.86 4.98
CA GLY A 69 2.03 24.49 3.72
C GLY A 69 3.18 24.76 2.75
N GLY A 70 4.44 24.82 3.22
CA GLY A 70 5.62 24.87 2.35
C GLY A 70 5.85 23.56 1.59
N ASP A 71 5.77 22.43 2.29
CA ASP A 71 5.86 21.10 1.70
C ASP A 71 4.67 20.81 0.79
N MET A 72 3.45 21.16 1.23
CA MET A 72 2.24 20.95 0.43
C MET A 72 2.30 21.69 -0.92
N ARG A 73 2.73 22.96 -0.93
CA ARG A 73 2.87 23.72 -2.18
C ARG A 73 3.92 23.12 -3.12
N LYS A 74 5.02 22.59 -2.57
CA LYS A 74 6.03 21.87 -3.36
C LYS A 74 5.45 20.56 -3.90
N ALA A 75 4.78 19.77 -3.08
CA ALA A 75 4.13 18.54 -3.48
C ALA A 75 3.14 18.77 -4.64
N MET A 76 2.27 19.77 -4.54
CA MET A 76 1.31 20.14 -5.59
C MET A 76 1.98 20.59 -6.91
N ALA A 77 3.23 21.06 -6.86
CA ALA A 77 3.97 21.53 -8.03
C ALA A 77 4.84 20.42 -8.65
N ASP A 78 5.43 19.56 -7.82
CA ASP A 78 6.47 18.63 -8.24
C ASP A 78 5.92 17.22 -8.56
N ILE A 79 4.85 16.79 -7.89
CA ILE A 79 4.27 15.44 -8.04
C ILE A 79 3.50 15.33 -9.36
N GLN A 80 3.67 14.18 -10.04
CA GLN A 80 3.10 13.93 -11.38
C GLN A 80 2.29 12.63 -11.40
N PRO A 81 1.25 12.53 -12.27
CA PRO A 81 0.47 11.30 -12.43
C PRO A 81 1.37 10.07 -12.63
N GLY A 82 1.13 9.03 -11.83
CA GLY A 82 1.92 7.81 -11.80
C GLY A 82 2.99 7.77 -10.70
N ASP A 83 3.22 8.87 -9.99
CA ASP A 83 4.06 8.87 -8.78
C ASP A 83 3.41 8.01 -7.68
N ILE A 84 4.25 7.21 -7.00
CA ILE A 84 3.88 6.48 -5.80
C ILE A 84 4.17 7.36 -4.60
N LEU A 85 3.14 7.68 -3.83
CA LEU A 85 3.25 8.50 -2.64
C LEU A 85 3.40 7.61 -1.43
N VAL A 86 4.48 7.80 -0.69
CA VAL A 86 4.82 7.03 0.51
C VAL A 86 4.80 7.97 1.71
N ARG A 87 3.98 7.67 2.72
CA ARG A 87 3.80 8.53 3.89
C ARG A 87 3.96 7.80 5.23
N GLY A 88 4.31 8.56 6.26
CA GLY A 88 4.56 8.07 7.61
C GLY A 88 4.06 9.04 8.67
N PHE A 89 3.83 8.52 9.86
CA PHE A 89 3.29 9.25 11.00
C PHE A 89 4.12 8.99 12.25
N ASP A 90 4.38 10.03 13.04
CA ASP A 90 5.04 9.91 14.34
C ASP A 90 4.04 9.45 15.41
N ASN A 91 4.47 8.49 16.23
CA ASN A 91 3.78 8.05 17.44
C ASN A 91 2.34 7.53 17.25
N TYR A 92 1.92 7.24 16.01
CA TYR A 92 0.68 6.51 15.76
C TYR A 92 0.87 5.03 16.07
N VAL A 93 -0.15 4.40 16.67
CA VAL A 93 -0.10 3.00 17.10
C VAL A 93 0.05 2.05 15.90
N ASP A 94 -0.33 2.47 14.70
CA ASP A 94 -0.08 1.75 13.44
C ASP A 94 1.42 1.50 13.19
N GLY A 95 2.30 2.42 13.61
CA GLY A 95 3.76 2.27 13.51
C GLY A 95 4.33 1.13 14.38
N CYS A 96 3.55 0.59 15.31
CA CYS A 96 3.95 -0.59 16.08
C CYS A 96 3.82 -1.90 15.29
N PHE A 97 3.06 -1.91 14.18
CA PHE A 97 2.73 -3.13 13.43
C PHE A 97 3.34 -3.20 12.03
N ILE A 98 3.71 -2.06 11.44
CA ILE A 98 4.40 -2.00 10.14
C ILE A 98 5.87 -1.61 10.40
N PRO A 99 6.83 -2.52 10.22
CA PRO A 99 8.24 -2.19 10.37
C PRO A 99 8.70 -1.27 9.24
N GLY A 100 9.35 -0.16 9.58
CA GLY A 100 9.87 0.80 8.60
C GLY A 100 9.80 2.24 9.09
N PHE A 101 10.24 3.18 8.26
CA PHE A 101 10.02 4.60 8.47
C PHE A 101 8.65 5.05 7.98
N PHE A 102 8.18 4.47 6.88
CA PHE A 102 6.88 4.76 6.30
C PHE A 102 5.87 3.68 6.64
N SER A 103 4.61 4.08 6.80
CA SER A 103 3.51 3.20 7.20
C SER A 103 2.44 3.05 6.13
N HIS A 104 2.43 3.91 5.10
CA HIS A 104 1.36 3.93 4.12
C HIS A 104 1.83 4.31 2.72
N VAL A 105 1.13 3.81 1.71
CA VAL A 105 1.42 4.12 0.31
C VAL A 105 0.13 4.34 -0.49
N GLY A 106 0.20 5.22 -1.49
CA GLY A 106 -0.87 5.50 -2.45
C GLY A 106 -0.30 5.80 -3.83
N LEU A 107 -1.18 5.86 -4.82
CA LEU A 107 -0.83 6.21 -6.19
C LEU A 107 -1.45 7.55 -6.56
N TYR A 108 -0.64 8.49 -7.05
CA TYR A 108 -1.15 9.77 -7.53
C TYR A 108 -1.66 9.64 -8.97
N LEU A 109 -2.94 9.98 -9.18
CA LEU A 109 -3.61 9.86 -10.46
C LEU A 109 -3.68 11.18 -11.23
N GLY A 110 -3.58 12.32 -10.54
CA GLY A 110 -3.90 13.63 -11.13
C GLY A 110 -5.41 13.83 -11.21
N LYS A 111 -5.89 14.38 -12.34
CA LYS A 111 -7.31 14.71 -12.50
C LYS A 111 -8.16 13.45 -12.66
N VAL A 112 -9.19 13.34 -11.83
CA VAL A 112 -10.21 12.29 -11.93
C VAL A 112 -11.58 12.90 -11.69
N ASP A 113 -12.51 12.67 -12.62
CA ASP A 113 -13.92 13.05 -12.51
C ASP A 113 -14.83 11.82 -12.56
N ALA A 114 -16.12 12.03 -12.31
CA ALA A 114 -17.10 10.95 -12.26
C ALA A 114 -17.25 10.20 -13.59
N ASP A 115 -17.07 10.87 -14.72
CA ASP A 115 -17.14 10.24 -16.04
C ASP A 115 -15.93 9.34 -16.28
N THR A 116 -14.75 9.80 -15.87
CA THR A 116 -13.51 9.01 -15.86
C THR A 116 -13.68 7.76 -15.00
N ILE A 117 -14.27 7.88 -13.80
CA ILE A 117 -14.60 6.72 -12.97
C ILE A 117 -15.53 5.78 -13.73
N ARG A 118 -16.65 6.26 -14.29
CA ARG A 118 -17.59 5.40 -15.04
C ARG A 118 -16.93 4.67 -16.21
N GLN A 119 -16.01 5.32 -16.91
CA GLN A 119 -15.30 4.75 -18.05
C GLN A 119 -14.33 3.63 -17.66
N HIS A 120 -13.70 3.74 -16.49
CA HIS A 120 -12.63 2.84 -16.05
C HIS A 120 -13.05 1.89 -14.92
N TRP A 121 -14.22 2.12 -14.32
CA TRP A 121 -14.86 1.24 -13.36
C TRP A 121 -15.41 0.01 -14.05
N ASP A 122 -14.56 -1.01 -14.15
CA ASP A 122 -14.90 -2.29 -14.74
C ASP A 122 -14.44 -3.42 -13.82
N THR A 123 -15.39 -4.07 -13.15
CA THR A 123 -15.10 -5.19 -12.25
C THR A 123 -14.62 -6.42 -13.01
N THR A 124 -14.78 -6.50 -14.34
CA THR A 124 -14.21 -7.58 -15.15
C THR A 124 -12.69 -7.49 -15.30
N PHE A 125 -12.13 -6.28 -15.10
CA PHE A 125 -10.68 -6.08 -15.00
C PHE A 125 -10.11 -6.61 -13.68
N SER A 126 -10.96 -6.73 -12.66
CA SER A 126 -10.62 -7.41 -11.43
C SER A 126 -10.79 -8.91 -11.62
N ASP A 127 -9.72 -9.64 -11.33
CA ASP A 127 -9.60 -11.10 -11.37
C ASP A 127 -10.92 -11.90 -11.43
N SER A 128 -11.02 -12.82 -12.40
CA SER A 128 -12.11 -13.80 -12.55
C SER A 128 -12.44 -14.65 -11.31
N THR A 129 -11.64 -14.57 -10.24
CA THR A 129 -11.86 -15.24 -8.95
C THR A 129 -12.65 -14.41 -7.92
N VAL A 130 -13.01 -13.17 -8.25
CA VAL A 130 -13.80 -12.25 -7.41
C VAL A 130 -15.29 -12.64 -7.46
N SER A 131 -15.94 -12.68 -6.29
CA SER A 131 -17.36 -12.99 -6.17
C SER A 131 -18.22 -11.72 -6.09
N GLU A 132 -19.49 -11.86 -6.44
CA GLU A 132 -20.51 -10.83 -6.21
C GLU A 132 -20.53 -10.47 -4.71
N GLY A 133 -20.23 -9.20 -4.37
CA GLY A 133 -20.12 -8.70 -2.99
C GLY A 133 -18.72 -8.30 -2.52
N ASP A 134 -17.66 -8.56 -3.29
CA ASP A 134 -16.29 -8.10 -2.97
C ASP A 134 -16.08 -6.59 -3.27
N TYR A 135 -17.01 -5.99 -4.02
CA TYR A 135 -17.00 -4.59 -4.44
C TYR A 135 -18.30 -3.88 -4.09
N ALA A 136 -18.19 -2.60 -3.72
CA ALA A 136 -19.33 -1.70 -3.70
C ALA A 136 -19.92 -1.54 -5.12
N PRO A 137 -21.26 -1.45 -5.27
CA PRO A 137 -21.88 -1.14 -6.55
C PRO A 137 -21.38 0.20 -7.13
N LEU A 138 -21.29 0.32 -8.46
CA LEU A 138 -20.83 1.56 -9.12
C LEU A 138 -21.58 2.81 -8.63
N ALA A 139 -22.89 2.69 -8.39
CA ALA A 139 -23.69 3.82 -7.88
C ALA A 139 -23.18 4.32 -6.52
N GLU A 140 -22.85 3.40 -5.61
CA GLU A 140 -22.29 3.73 -4.29
C GLU A 140 -20.85 4.28 -4.42
N VAL A 141 -20.05 3.70 -5.32
CA VAL A 141 -18.69 4.20 -5.62
C VAL A 141 -18.76 5.64 -6.09
N LEU A 142 -19.66 5.96 -7.04
CA LEU A 142 -19.82 7.31 -7.57
C LEU A 142 -20.38 8.29 -6.54
N GLU A 143 -21.28 7.85 -5.66
CA GLU A 143 -21.82 8.68 -4.59
C GLU A 143 -20.74 9.08 -3.58
N LYS A 144 -19.84 8.16 -3.25
CA LYS A 144 -18.77 8.36 -2.25
C LYS A 144 -17.46 8.90 -2.84
N ALA A 145 -17.28 8.84 -4.16
CA ALA A 145 -16.02 9.19 -4.80
C ALA A 145 -15.71 10.69 -4.62
N VAL A 146 -14.56 10.98 -4.04
CA VAL A 146 -13.95 12.31 -4.12
C VAL A 146 -13.32 12.44 -5.50
N CYS A 147 -13.68 13.49 -6.23
CA CYS A 147 -13.15 13.82 -7.57
C CYS A 147 -12.46 15.19 -7.53
N GLY A 148 -11.52 15.44 -8.42
CA GLY A 148 -10.73 16.68 -8.42
C GLY A 148 -9.53 16.65 -9.37
N GLU A 149 -8.70 17.69 -9.29
CA GLU A 149 -7.53 17.87 -10.16
C GLU A 149 -6.28 17.12 -9.68
N GLN A 150 -6.19 16.80 -8.38
CA GLN A 150 -5.01 16.21 -7.76
C GLN A 150 -5.40 15.05 -6.84
N MET A 151 -5.77 13.93 -7.44
CA MET A 151 -6.32 12.79 -6.72
C MET A 151 -5.26 11.74 -6.40
N VAL A 152 -5.36 11.18 -5.19
CA VAL A 152 -4.59 10.02 -4.74
C VAL A 152 -5.54 8.87 -4.50
N ILE A 153 -5.26 7.72 -5.08
CA ILE A 153 -5.97 6.47 -4.81
C ILE A 153 -5.11 5.57 -3.92
N HIS A 154 -5.71 4.97 -2.91
CA HIS A 154 -5.02 4.13 -1.94
C HIS A 154 -5.99 3.18 -1.24
N SER A 155 -5.44 2.16 -0.56
CA SER A 155 -6.22 1.20 0.22
C SER A 155 -6.04 1.44 1.71
N MET A 156 -7.11 1.65 2.48
CA MET A 156 -7.11 1.74 3.94
C MET A 156 -8.24 0.89 4.54
N LYS A 157 -8.41 0.85 5.86
CA LYS A 157 -9.40 0.01 6.58
C LYS A 157 -10.80 -0.07 5.95
N ASP A 158 -11.26 1.02 5.33
CA ASP A 158 -12.59 1.14 4.70
C ASP A 158 -12.62 0.69 3.22
N GLY A 159 -11.51 0.18 2.71
CA GLY A 159 -11.34 -0.27 1.34
C GLY A 159 -10.44 0.63 0.49
N ILE A 160 -10.55 0.47 -0.83
CA ILE A 160 -9.83 1.29 -1.81
C ILE A 160 -10.69 2.50 -2.16
N PHE A 161 -10.15 3.70 -1.98
CA PHE A 161 -10.87 4.94 -2.28
C PHE A 161 -9.90 6.05 -2.70
N MET A 162 -10.45 7.22 -3.05
CA MET A 162 -9.67 8.41 -3.41
C MET A 162 -9.82 9.54 -2.41
N GLU A 163 -8.73 10.25 -2.18
CA GLU A 163 -8.70 11.52 -1.48
C GLU A 163 -7.85 12.55 -2.25
N ASP A 164 -8.09 13.84 -2.01
CA ASP A 164 -7.26 14.90 -2.59
C ASP A 164 -5.84 14.87 -2.03
N LEU A 165 -4.85 15.27 -2.85
CA LEU A 165 -3.44 15.33 -2.47
C LEU A 165 -3.21 16.10 -1.16
N LEU A 166 -3.95 17.18 -0.92
CA LEU A 166 -3.84 17.96 0.32
C LEU A 166 -4.27 17.16 1.55
N ASN A 167 -5.31 16.33 1.42
CA ASN A 167 -5.70 15.40 2.49
C ASN A 167 -4.62 14.33 2.65
N PHE A 168 -4.08 13.81 1.56
CA PHE A 168 -3.02 12.81 1.63
C PHE A 168 -1.74 13.33 2.32
N CYS A 169 -1.44 14.62 2.14
CA CYS A 169 -0.33 15.34 2.76
C CYS A 169 -0.47 15.57 4.28
N ARG A 170 -1.59 15.20 4.90
CA ARG A 170 -1.79 15.29 6.35
C ARG A 170 -1.05 14.17 7.07
N CYS A 171 0.27 14.25 7.08
CA CYS A 171 1.18 13.27 7.68
C CYS A 171 2.48 13.92 8.14
N ASP A 172 3.34 13.15 8.83
CA ASP A 172 4.60 13.67 9.36
C ASP A 172 5.75 13.57 8.36
N TYR A 173 5.74 12.55 7.50
CA TYR A 173 6.77 12.34 6.48
C TYR A 173 6.10 11.95 5.17
N MET A 174 6.58 12.49 4.05
CA MET A 174 6.12 12.06 2.74
C MET A 174 7.24 12.12 1.71
N VAL A 175 7.28 11.09 0.87
CA VAL A 175 8.13 10.98 -0.31
C VAL A 175 7.25 10.63 -1.50
N ALA A 176 7.52 11.23 -2.65
CA ALA A 176 6.98 10.76 -3.92
C ALA A 176 8.09 10.04 -4.70
N ILE A 177 7.76 8.87 -5.19
CA ILE A 177 8.64 7.98 -5.94
C ILE A 177 8.15 7.90 -7.38
N ARG A 178 9.04 8.12 -8.34
CA ARG A 178 8.74 8.23 -9.75
C ARG A 178 9.43 7.15 -10.57
N PHE A 179 8.69 6.59 -11.53
CA PHE A 179 9.24 5.72 -12.55
C PHE A 179 10.03 6.54 -13.59
N PRO A 180 11.11 5.98 -14.17
CA PRO A 180 11.84 6.66 -15.24
C PRO A 180 10.96 6.84 -16.47
N LEU A 181 11.20 7.92 -17.24
CA LEU A 181 10.46 8.22 -18.48
C LEU A 181 10.46 7.05 -19.47
N SER A 182 11.54 6.29 -19.50
CA SER A 182 11.66 5.03 -20.23
C SER A 182 11.93 3.91 -19.23
N VAL A 183 10.95 3.05 -19.05
CA VAL A 183 11.03 1.87 -18.19
C VAL A 183 11.80 0.79 -18.94
N THR A 184 12.85 0.26 -18.30
CA THR A 184 13.72 -0.77 -18.88
C THR A 184 13.93 -1.89 -17.88
N ARG A 185 14.20 -3.10 -18.36
CA ARG A 185 14.57 -4.22 -17.50
C ARG A 185 15.75 -3.87 -16.61
N SER A 186 15.60 -4.13 -15.32
CA SER A 186 16.66 -4.02 -14.33
C SER A 186 17.49 -5.29 -14.32
N SER A 187 18.82 -5.14 -14.37
CA SER A 187 19.77 -6.25 -14.24
C SER A 187 19.72 -6.92 -12.86
N PHE A 188 19.17 -6.25 -11.85
CA PHE A 188 19.08 -6.74 -10.48
C PHE A 188 17.87 -7.68 -10.26
N VAL A 189 16.94 -7.75 -11.21
CA VAL A 189 15.74 -8.61 -11.11
C VAL A 189 15.98 -9.88 -11.91
N ALA A 190 16.49 -10.91 -11.22
CA ALA A 190 16.80 -12.20 -11.83
C ALA A 190 15.53 -13.00 -12.17
N GLN A 191 14.58 -13.09 -11.24
CA GLN A 191 13.25 -13.67 -11.44
C GLN A 191 12.17 -12.90 -10.65
N PRO A 192 11.16 -12.33 -11.32
CA PRO A 192 10.06 -11.65 -10.67
C PRO A 192 9.11 -12.62 -9.94
N TYR A 193 8.58 -12.21 -8.79
CA TYR A 193 7.46 -12.85 -8.11
C TYR A 193 6.20 -12.88 -8.98
N SER A 194 6.01 -11.87 -9.84
CA SER A 194 4.91 -11.84 -10.81
C SER A 194 4.94 -12.99 -11.81
N GLU A 195 6.04 -13.71 -11.94
CA GLU A 195 6.11 -14.94 -12.74
C GLU A 195 5.49 -16.17 -12.07
N SER A 196 5.12 -16.07 -10.78
CA SER A 196 4.34 -17.12 -10.13
C SER A 196 3.01 -17.34 -10.85
N ASN A 197 2.58 -18.61 -10.93
CA ASN A 197 1.36 -19.00 -11.66
C ASN A 197 0.09 -18.29 -11.16
N ILE A 198 0.10 -17.79 -9.93
CA ILE A 198 -1.01 -17.03 -9.35
C ILE A 198 -1.03 -15.62 -9.94
N ILE A 199 0.10 -14.90 -9.89
CA ILE A 199 0.16 -13.51 -10.32
C ILE A 199 0.06 -13.38 -11.84
N ARG A 200 0.68 -14.27 -12.63
CA ARG A 200 0.54 -14.26 -14.10
C ARG A 200 -0.90 -14.37 -14.57
N LYS A 201 -1.74 -15.13 -13.86
CA LYS A 201 -3.17 -15.26 -14.18
C LYS A 201 -3.96 -13.98 -13.94
N THR A 202 -3.41 -13.05 -13.16
CA THR A 202 -4.02 -11.75 -12.86
C THR A 202 -3.61 -10.65 -13.83
N PHE A 203 -2.73 -10.95 -14.80
CA PHE A 203 -2.38 -9.97 -15.83
C PHE A 203 -3.54 -9.79 -16.79
N THR A 204 -3.85 -8.53 -17.07
CA THR A 204 -4.76 -8.16 -18.15
C THR A 204 -4.01 -8.04 -19.48
N GLY A 205 -4.72 -7.98 -20.60
CA GLY A 205 -4.10 -8.01 -21.93
C GLY A 205 -3.00 -6.95 -22.16
N GLU A 206 -3.27 -5.69 -21.82
CA GLU A 206 -2.27 -4.61 -21.97
C GLU A 206 -1.13 -4.73 -20.95
N GLU A 207 -1.46 -5.15 -19.72
CA GLU A 207 -0.47 -5.40 -18.69
C GLU A 207 0.52 -6.50 -19.09
N HIS A 208 0.02 -7.58 -19.69
CA HIS A 208 0.83 -8.68 -20.19
C HIS A 208 1.78 -8.23 -21.29
N LYS A 209 1.34 -7.37 -22.21
CA LYS A 209 2.19 -6.82 -23.27
C LYS A 209 3.35 -5.99 -22.70
N ILE A 210 3.08 -5.16 -21.69
CA ILE A 210 4.12 -4.38 -21.01
C ILE A 210 5.12 -5.31 -20.32
N ALA A 211 4.63 -6.29 -19.54
CA ALA A 211 5.47 -7.24 -18.83
C ALA A 211 6.35 -8.07 -19.78
N GLU A 212 5.79 -8.57 -20.89
CA GLU A 212 6.54 -9.34 -21.90
C GLU A 212 7.60 -8.48 -22.61
N ARG A 213 7.30 -7.22 -22.95
CA ARG A 213 8.29 -6.29 -23.52
C ARG A 213 9.46 -6.11 -22.55
N LEU A 214 9.18 -5.81 -21.29
CA LEU A 214 10.21 -5.61 -20.27
C LEU A 214 11.01 -6.89 -20.00
N LYS A 215 10.33 -8.05 -19.92
CA LYS A 215 10.98 -9.36 -19.79
C LYS A 215 11.99 -9.61 -20.92
N ASN A 216 11.62 -9.28 -22.16
CA ASN A 216 12.47 -9.41 -23.34
C ASN A 216 13.50 -8.27 -23.48
N GLY A 217 13.65 -7.40 -22.47
CA GLY A 217 14.63 -6.31 -22.45
C GLY A 217 14.25 -5.11 -23.33
N THR A 218 13.02 -5.08 -23.84
CA THR A 218 12.51 -3.96 -24.65
C THR A 218 12.06 -2.83 -23.74
N ALA A 219 12.56 -1.62 -24.00
CA ALA A 219 12.15 -0.41 -23.29
C ALA A 219 10.68 -0.07 -23.55
N VAL A 220 10.00 0.44 -22.53
CA VAL A 220 8.61 0.90 -22.59
C VAL A 220 8.54 2.33 -22.04
N PRO A 221 8.07 3.31 -22.83
CA PRO A 221 7.80 4.65 -22.30
C PRO A 221 6.81 4.60 -21.15
N PHE A 222 7.08 5.34 -20.06
CA PHE A 222 6.14 5.40 -18.93
C PHE A 222 4.78 6.01 -19.34
N ALA A 223 4.77 6.88 -20.35
CA ALA A 223 3.54 7.42 -20.93
C ALA A 223 2.63 6.36 -21.57
N GLU A 224 3.17 5.23 -22.03
CA GLU A 224 2.39 4.07 -22.49
C GLU A 224 1.92 3.20 -21.32
N THR A 225 2.67 3.23 -20.22
CA THR A 225 2.44 2.37 -19.05
C THR A 225 1.38 2.96 -18.12
N PHE A 226 1.47 4.27 -17.84
CA PHE A 226 0.60 4.93 -16.87
C PHE A 226 -0.90 4.76 -17.17
N PRO A 227 -1.40 4.84 -18.42
CA PRO A 227 -2.82 4.58 -18.70
C PRO A 227 -3.30 3.20 -18.25
N VAL A 228 -2.44 2.18 -18.30
CA VAL A 228 -2.76 0.82 -17.83
C VAL A 228 -2.83 0.80 -16.30
N ILE A 229 -1.85 1.41 -15.63
CA ILE A 229 -1.82 1.55 -14.15
C ILE A 229 -3.06 2.33 -13.68
N PHE A 230 -3.37 3.44 -14.35
CA PHE A 230 -4.52 4.29 -14.06
C PHE A 230 -5.84 3.52 -14.16
N LYS A 231 -6.03 2.78 -15.26
CA LYS A 231 -7.20 1.92 -15.44
C LYS A 231 -7.29 0.84 -14.35
N LEU A 232 -6.18 0.14 -14.08
CA LEU A 232 -6.11 -0.87 -13.02
C LEU A 232 -6.49 -0.28 -11.67
N ALA A 233 -5.96 0.90 -11.32
CA ALA A 233 -6.23 1.55 -10.05
C ALA A 233 -7.72 1.91 -9.91
N LEU A 234 -8.29 2.58 -10.92
CA LEU A 234 -9.71 2.95 -10.90
C LEU A 234 -10.63 1.74 -10.86
N SER A 235 -10.26 0.62 -11.50
CA SER A 235 -11.07 -0.61 -11.48
C SER A 235 -11.12 -1.28 -10.10
N GLN A 236 -10.33 -0.82 -9.11
CA GLN A 236 -10.32 -1.37 -7.75
C GLN A 236 -11.03 -0.49 -6.70
N LEU A 237 -11.49 0.73 -7.03
CA LEU A 237 -12.29 1.57 -6.13
C LEU A 237 -13.43 0.81 -5.42
N GLY A 238 -13.73 1.10 -4.16
CA GLY A 238 -14.80 0.41 -3.43
C GLY A 238 -14.57 -1.08 -3.15
N LYS A 239 -13.39 -1.64 -3.45
CA LYS A 239 -12.98 -2.97 -2.99
C LYS A 239 -12.68 -2.96 -1.50
N ALA A 240 -12.99 -4.04 -0.79
CA ALA A 240 -12.70 -4.17 0.63
C ALA A 240 -11.18 -4.28 0.96
N TYR A 241 -10.81 -3.80 2.15
CA TYR A 241 -9.42 -3.82 2.65
C TYR A 241 -8.96 -5.20 3.14
N ASP A 242 -7.67 -5.50 2.99
CA ASP A 242 -7.08 -6.73 3.55
C ASP A 242 -6.42 -6.53 4.90
N PHE A 243 -7.07 -7.04 5.95
CA PHE A 243 -6.49 -7.11 7.29
C PHE A 243 -5.50 -8.28 7.44
N GLY A 244 -5.45 -9.20 6.48
CA GLY A 244 -4.61 -10.39 6.48
C GLY A 244 -3.21 -10.19 5.91
N LEU A 245 -3.01 -9.19 5.04
CA LEU A 245 -1.81 -9.03 4.18
C LEU A 245 -1.56 -10.31 3.35
N ASP A 246 -2.60 -10.82 2.70
CA ASP A 246 -2.57 -12.01 1.87
C ASP A 246 -2.31 -11.67 0.38
N PHE A 247 -1.02 -11.66 0.02
CA PHE A 247 -0.55 -11.49 -1.35
C PHE A 247 -0.90 -12.67 -2.30
N SER A 248 -1.58 -13.71 -1.81
CA SER A 248 -1.89 -14.90 -2.61
C SER A 248 -3.21 -14.83 -3.37
N SER A 249 -4.11 -13.88 -3.04
CA SER A 249 -5.45 -13.86 -3.65
C SER A 249 -5.96 -12.50 -4.13
N PHE A 250 -5.31 -11.37 -3.80
CA PHE A 250 -5.73 -9.99 -4.15
C PHE A 250 -7.23 -9.67 -3.93
N LYS A 251 -7.98 -10.52 -3.21
CA LYS A 251 -9.44 -10.38 -3.00
C LYS A 251 -9.76 -9.22 -2.08
N LYS A 252 -8.86 -9.00 -1.15
CA LYS A 252 -8.73 -7.81 -0.34
C LYS A 252 -7.31 -7.32 -0.57
N MET A 253 -7.04 -6.01 -0.46
CA MET A 253 -5.67 -5.52 -0.58
C MET A 253 -5.34 -4.49 0.49
N SER A 254 -4.17 -4.62 1.11
CA SER A 254 -3.50 -3.55 1.85
C SER A 254 -2.98 -2.45 0.92
N CYS A 255 -2.46 -1.37 1.50
CA CYS A 255 -1.95 -0.24 0.72
C CYS A 255 -0.79 -0.62 -0.22
N THR A 256 0.15 -1.45 0.26
CA THR A 256 1.30 -1.91 -0.53
C THR A 256 0.90 -2.97 -1.56
N GLU A 257 -0.02 -3.88 -1.21
CA GLU A 257 -0.61 -4.86 -2.15
C GLU A 257 -1.34 -4.18 -3.30
N PHE A 258 -2.13 -3.15 -2.99
CA PHE A 258 -2.88 -2.40 -4.00
C PHE A 258 -1.96 -1.69 -4.99
N VAL A 259 -0.94 -0.97 -4.51
CA VAL A 259 0.00 -0.30 -5.41
C VAL A 259 0.86 -1.30 -6.17
N TYR A 260 1.27 -2.41 -5.54
CA TYR A 260 1.93 -3.50 -6.26
C TYR A 260 1.01 -4.09 -7.33
N TYR A 261 -0.26 -4.37 -7.04
CA TYR A 261 -1.23 -4.87 -8.02
C TYR A 261 -1.34 -3.95 -9.24
N CYS A 262 -1.34 -2.64 -9.05
CA CYS A 262 -1.41 -1.68 -10.16
C CYS A 262 -0.10 -1.60 -10.97
N THR A 263 1.04 -1.97 -10.38
CA THR A 263 2.38 -1.79 -10.95
C THR A 263 3.14 -3.09 -11.20
N LYS A 264 2.55 -4.26 -10.97
CA LYS A 264 3.20 -5.58 -11.02
C LYS A 264 3.82 -5.92 -12.39
N SER A 265 3.28 -5.40 -13.49
CA SER A 265 3.92 -5.50 -14.82
C SER A 265 5.28 -4.81 -14.90
N LEU A 266 5.55 -3.86 -14.00
CA LEU A 266 6.80 -3.11 -13.92
C LEU A 266 7.83 -3.72 -12.98
N GLU A 267 7.55 -4.88 -12.38
CA GLU A 267 8.46 -5.52 -11.43
C GLU A 267 9.85 -5.76 -12.04
N TRP A 268 9.92 -6.09 -13.33
CA TRP A 268 11.17 -6.23 -14.08
C TRP A 268 12.04 -4.97 -14.06
N CYS A 269 11.44 -3.78 -13.88
CA CYS A 269 12.14 -2.51 -13.79
C CYS A 269 12.34 -2.07 -12.35
N SER A 270 11.28 -2.04 -11.55
CA SER A 270 11.31 -1.49 -10.20
C SER A 270 12.05 -2.39 -9.22
N GLY A 271 12.06 -3.71 -9.45
CA GLY A 271 12.47 -4.66 -8.43
C GLY A 271 11.66 -4.44 -7.15
N ILE A 272 10.35 -4.25 -7.27
CA ILE A 272 9.46 -4.23 -6.10
C ILE A 272 8.65 -5.51 -6.18
N HIS A 273 8.80 -6.37 -5.17
CA HIS A 273 8.06 -7.61 -5.10
C HIS A 273 7.88 -8.10 -3.67
N PRO A 274 6.87 -8.98 -3.44
CA PRO A 274 6.67 -9.59 -2.14
C PRO A 274 7.90 -10.38 -1.70
N VAL A 275 8.40 -10.07 -0.51
CA VAL A 275 9.45 -10.81 0.18
C VAL A 275 8.89 -11.41 1.46
N VAL A 276 9.47 -12.50 1.95
CA VAL A 276 8.98 -13.09 3.22
C VAL A 276 9.36 -12.18 4.38
N GLU A 277 8.37 -11.51 4.94
CA GLU A 277 8.51 -10.66 6.12
C GLU A 277 7.98 -11.37 7.36
N SER A 278 8.51 -11.02 8.53
CA SER A 278 8.05 -11.54 9.82
C SER A 278 7.30 -10.44 10.57
N VAL A 279 5.97 -10.49 10.54
CA VAL A 279 5.11 -9.56 11.28
C VAL A 279 4.60 -10.27 12.52
N VAL A 280 5.02 -9.83 13.71
CA VAL A 280 4.60 -10.40 15.01
C VAL A 280 4.82 -11.92 15.08
N GLY A 281 5.94 -12.41 14.55
CA GLY A 281 6.33 -13.83 14.56
C GLY A 281 5.69 -14.72 13.49
N ILE A 282 4.78 -14.17 12.67
CA ILE A 282 4.20 -14.87 11.51
C ILE A 282 5.01 -14.47 10.27
N LYS A 283 5.52 -15.48 9.54
CA LYS A 283 6.21 -15.28 8.27
C LYS A 283 5.22 -15.37 7.11
N ALA A 284 5.06 -14.30 6.35
CA ALA A 284 4.23 -14.25 5.16
C ALA A 284 4.90 -13.38 4.08
N PRO A 285 4.61 -13.61 2.79
CA PRO A 285 4.99 -12.67 1.75
C PRO A 285 4.39 -11.29 2.04
N GLY A 286 5.20 -10.25 1.90
CA GLY A 286 4.88 -8.87 2.25
C GLY A 286 5.68 -7.88 1.42
N ILE A 287 5.17 -6.66 1.28
CA ILE A 287 5.93 -5.52 0.77
C ILE A 287 5.82 -4.42 1.81
N SER A 288 6.94 -4.05 2.43
CA SER A 288 6.99 -2.84 3.27
C SER A 288 6.87 -1.55 2.43
N PRO A 289 6.26 -0.47 2.96
CA PRO A 289 6.28 0.85 2.32
C PRO A 289 7.69 1.35 1.98
N ASP A 290 8.66 1.08 2.85
CA ASP A 290 10.07 1.46 2.65
C ASP A 290 10.68 0.81 1.39
N SER A 291 10.19 -0.35 0.94
CA SER A 291 10.66 -1.04 -0.27
C SER A 291 10.51 -0.18 -1.53
N PHE A 292 9.47 0.66 -1.60
CA PHE A 292 9.28 1.59 -2.72
C PHE A 292 10.35 2.67 -2.76
N VAL A 293 10.74 3.20 -1.59
CA VAL A 293 11.78 4.23 -1.45
C VAL A 293 13.18 3.65 -1.64
N GLY A 294 13.37 2.39 -1.24
CA GLY A 294 14.63 1.67 -1.35
C GLY A 294 14.99 1.21 -2.76
N SER A 295 14.03 1.19 -3.70
CA SER A 295 14.30 0.74 -5.07
C SER A 295 15.39 1.61 -5.74
N PRO A 296 16.46 1.00 -6.28
CA PRO A 296 17.54 1.74 -6.95
C PRO A 296 17.15 2.25 -8.35
N LYS A 297 16.00 1.82 -8.88
CA LYS A 297 15.51 2.17 -10.23
C LYS A 297 14.38 3.18 -10.22
N LEU A 298 13.95 3.60 -9.03
CA LEU A 298 12.94 4.64 -8.88
C LEU A 298 13.57 5.91 -8.30
N ASP A 299 13.15 7.03 -8.84
CA ASP A 299 13.66 8.34 -8.48
C ASP A 299 12.79 8.95 -7.38
N VAL A 300 13.42 9.69 -6.47
CA VAL A 300 12.69 10.52 -5.51
C VAL A 300 12.31 11.81 -6.23
N SER A 301 11.04 11.97 -6.59
CA SER A 301 10.53 13.18 -7.25
C SER A 301 10.18 14.29 -6.26
N PHE A 302 9.81 13.92 -5.04
CA PHE A 302 9.53 14.85 -3.94
C PHE A 302 9.88 14.22 -2.60
N ALA A 303 10.30 15.03 -1.64
CA ALA A 303 10.42 14.64 -0.24
C ALA A 303 10.18 15.86 0.67
N SER A 304 9.42 15.67 1.74
CA SER A 304 9.12 16.71 2.72
C SER A 304 10.37 17.17 3.47
N GLN A 305 10.34 18.38 4.04
CA GLN A 305 11.43 18.88 4.89
C GLN A 305 11.76 17.93 6.04
N SER A 306 10.75 17.30 6.64
CA SER A 306 10.93 16.31 7.71
C SER A 306 11.70 15.06 7.27
N VAL A 307 11.57 14.64 6.00
CA VAL A 307 12.35 13.52 5.42
C VAL A 307 13.83 13.91 5.28
N TRP A 308 14.09 15.12 4.80
CA TRP A 308 15.46 15.64 4.64
C TRP A 308 16.15 15.89 5.98
N ALA A 309 15.46 16.53 6.93
CA ALA A 309 16.00 16.85 8.25
C ALA A 309 16.42 15.60 9.04
N ASN A 310 15.84 14.45 8.71
CA ASN A 310 16.10 13.19 9.39
C ASN A 310 16.91 12.19 8.54
N ASP A 311 17.45 12.60 7.38
CA ASP A 311 18.20 11.74 6.45
C ASP A 311 17.49 10.42 6.13
N VAL A 312 16.16 10.43 6.00
CA VAL A 312 15.35 9.21 5.92
C VAL A 312 15.65 8.43 4.63
N VAL A 313 15.70 9.10 3.47
CA VAL A 313 15.96 8.43 2.17
C VAL A 313 17.33 7.74 2.15
N PRO A 314 18.46 8.40 2.52
CA PRO A 314 19.75 7.72 2.63
C PRO A 314 19.74 6.54 3.59
N LYS A 315 19.06 6.66 4.75
CA LYS A 315 18.96 5.58 5.73
C LYS A 315 18.20 4.38 5.17
N ILE A 316 17.12 4.59 4.42
CA ILE A 316 16.37 3.51 3.78
C ILE A 316 17.23 2.86 2.68
N LYS A 317 17.79 3.65 1.75
CA LYS A 317 18.63 3.11 0.67
C LYS A 317 19.88 2.38 1.18
N GLY A 318 20.40 2.78 2.35
CA GLY A 318 21.51 2.09 3.01
C GLY A 318 21.13 0.83 3.80
N ARG A 319 19.92 0.77 4.36
CA ARG A 319 19.40 -0.41 5.10
C ARG A 319 18.77 -1.46 4.21
N TYR A 320 18.18 -1.02 3.11
CA TYR A 320 17.51 -1.85 2.13
C TYR A 320 18.35 -1.87 0.84
N PRO A 321 19.42 -2.69 0.77
CA PRO A 321 19.81 -3.28 -0.50
C PRO A 321 18.77 -4.33 -0.94
N GLY A 322 17.51 -4.27 -0.46
CA GLY A 322 16.46 -5.28 -0.64
C GLY A 322 16.94 -6.73 -0.52
N PRO A 323 16.23 -7.69 -1.14
CA PRO A 323 16.80 -8.96 -1.58
C PRO A 323 17.84 -8.79 -2.73
N TYR A 324 18.20 -7.55 -3.10
CA TYR A 324 18.97 -7.19 -4.29
C TYR A 324 20.49 -7.16 -4.06
N GLY A 325 20.95 -7.60 -2.89
CA GLY A 325 22.35 -7.92 -2.65
C GLY A 325 23.27 -6.70 -2.52
N ASN A 326 24.40 -6.91 -1.84
CA ASN A 326 25.43 -5.91 -1.65
C ASN A 326 25.83 -5.25 -2.98
N PHE A 327 25.80 -3.92 -2.99
CA PHE A 327 26.50 -3.13 -4.01
C PHE A 327 28.00 -3.43 -3.90
N SER A 328 28.51 -4.33 -4.74
CA SER A 328 29.96 -4.36 -5.00
C SER A 328 30.31 -3.07 -5.73
N LYS A 329 31.16 -2.27 -5.10
CA LYS A 329 31.76 -1.05 -5.67
C LYS A 329 32.47 -1.33 -6.99
#